data_AF-A0A357V8V6-F1
#
_entry.id   AF-A0A357V8V6-F1
#
_cell.length_a   1.000
_cell.length_b   1.000
_cell.length_c   1.000
_cell.angle_alpha   90.00
_cell.angle_beta   90.00
_cell.angle_gamma   90.00
#
_symmetry.space_group_name_H-M   'P 1'
#
loop_
_entity.id
_entity.type
_entity.pdbx_description
1 polymer ?
#
loop_
_entity_poly.entity_id
_entity_poly.type
_entity_poly.pdbx_seq_one_letter_code
_entity_poly.pdbx_strand_id
1 'polypeptide(L)'
;IMIDKGMEIPSGMLQGLIDKADKRIAQIKSGEQPALRPDDNAKYHAEVVVDLDQINEPMIADPDVNNIDVAKRYTHDTIRPISYYGG
;
A
#
# COMPACT_ATOMS: atom_id res chain seq x y z
N ILE A 1 11.82 -3.26 -16.92
CA ILE A 1 10.46 -3.61 -17.41
C ILE A 1 9.75 -2.43 -18.08
N MET A 2 9.48 -1.31 -17.39
CA MET A 2 8.70 -0.22 -18.01
C MET A 2 9.50 0.58 -19.06
N ILE A 3 10.80 0.81 -18.80
CA ILE A 3 11.72 1.40 -19.78
C ILE A 3 11.84 0.51 -21.03
N ASP A 4 12.03 -0.80 -20.83
CA ASP A 4 12.09 -1.78 -21.94
C ASP A 4 10.80 -1.84 -22.76
N LYS A 5 9.67 -1.45 -22.16
CA LYS A 5 8.36 -1.32 -22.84
C LYS A 5 8.18 0.02 -23.57
N GLY A 6 9.22 0.85 -23.66
CA GLY A 6 9.19 2.12 -24.39
C GLY A 6 8.47 3.25 -23.65
N MET A 7 8.32 3.16 -22.32
CA MET A 7 7.67 4.21 -21.52
C MET A 7 8.62 5.35 -21.12
N GLU A 8 9.91 5.26 -21.47
CA GLU A 8 10.87 6.33 -21.22
C GLU A 8 10.63 7.51 -22.17
N ILE A 9 10.75 8.73 -21.63
CA ILE A 9 10.61 9.95 -22.42
C ILE A 9 11.99 10.57 -22.66
N PRO A 10 12.15 11.48 -23.65
CA PRO A 10 13.47 12.04 -23.98
C PRO A 10 14.19 12.72 -22.82
N SER A 11 13.48 13.16 -21.78
CA SER A 11 14.06 13.75 -20.58
C SER A 11 14.70 12.73 -19.62
N GLY A 12 14.57 11.42 -19.85
CA GLY A 12 15.11 10.38 -18.97
C GLY A 12 14.42 10.33 -17.61
N MET A 13 13.19 10.82 -17.52
CA MET A 13 12.47 10.97 -16.26
C MET A 13 12.27 9.63 -15.54
N LEU A 14 11.91 8.57 -16.25
CA LEU A 14 11.58 7.29 -15.61
C LEU A 14 12.85 6.63 -15.07
N GLN A 15 13.96 6.63 -15.83
CA GLN A 15 15.28 6.22 -15.33
C GLN A 15 15.68 7.03 -14.09
N GLY A 16 15.52 8.35 -14.12
CA GLY A 16 15.85 9.20 -12.97
C GLY A 16 15.00 8.92 -11.72
N LEU A 17 13.75 8.44 -11.87
CA LEU A 17 12.92 7.99 -10.75
C LEU A 17 13.39 6.64 -10.22
N ILE A 18 13.76 5.72 -11.09
CA ILE A 18 14.32 4.41 -10.72
C ILE A 18 15.63 4.60 -9.94
N ASP A 19 16.55 5.43 -10.44
CA ASP A 19 17.83 5.69 -9.79
C ASP A 19 17.66 6.27 -8.38
N LYS A 20 16.68 7.16 -8.19
CA LYS A 20 16.33 7.72 -6.88
C LYS A 20 15.79 6.64 -5.94
N ALA A 21 14.92 5.76 -6.44
CA ALA A 21 14.38 4.65 -5.67
C ALA A 21 15.49 3.67 -5.27
N ASP A 22 16.34 3.26 -6.21
CA ASP A 22 17.44 2.32 -5.98
C ASP A 22 18.45 2.89 -4.97
N LYS A 23 18.81 4.17 -5.11
CA LYS A 23 19.65 4.87 -4.13
C LYS A 23 19.01 4.85 -2.73
N ARG A 24 17.71 5.16 -2.62
CA ARG A 24 17.02 5.15 -1.31
C ARG A 24 16.98 3.74 -0.71
N ILE A 25 16.71 2.72 -1.52
CA ILE A 25 16.69 1.32 -1.09
C ILE A 25 18.08 0.90 -0.59
N ALA A 26 19.15 1.26 -1.31
CA ALA A 26 20.52 0.94 -0.92
C ALA A 26 20.88 1.59 0.43
N GLN A 27 20.55 2.86 0.63
CA GLN A 27 20.77 3.58 1.89
C GLN A 27 20.03 2.96 3.08
N ILE A 28 18.79 2.49 2.87
CA ILE A 28 18.00 1.80 3.91
C ILE A 28 18.64 0.45 4.23
N LYS A 29 19.03 -0.33 3.20
CA LYS A 29 19.62 -1.66 3.37
C LYS A 29 21.01 -1.61 4.01
N SER A 30 21.82 -0.60 3.69
CA SER A 30 23.16 -0.42 4.26
C SER A 30 23.12 0.12 5.69
N GLY A 31 22.04 0.79 6.08
CA GLY A 31 21.93 1.51 7.35
C GLY A 31 22.61 2.88 7.34
N GLU A 32 23.17 3.34 6.20
CA GLU A 32 23.79 4.67 6.07
C GLU A 32 22.77 5.79 6.35
N GLN A 33 21.54 5.63 5.83
CA GLN A 33 20.41 6.49 6.15
C GLN A 33 19.18 5.60 6.36
N PRO A 34 18.91 5.13 7.59
CA PRO A 34 17.80 4.22 7.85
C PRO A 34 16.44 4.87 7.55
N ALA A 35 15.40 4.04 7.52
CA ALA A 35 14.03 4.55 7.53
C ALA A 35 13.74 5.26 8.86
N LEU A 36 12.93 6.32 8.81
CA LEU A 36 12.40 6.92 10.03
C LEU A 36 11.61 5.87 10.81
N ARG A 37 11.72 5.90 12.14
CA ARG A 37 10.99 5.04 13.06
C ARG A 37 10.31 5.91 14.10
N PRO A 38 9.13 5.50 14.62
CA PRO A 38 8.53 6.19 15.75
C PRO A 38 9.45 6.11 16.96
N ASP A 39 9.38 7.13 17.83
CA ASP A 39 10.01 7.07 19.14
C ASP A 39 9.35 5.97 20.00
N ASP A 40 10.13 5.36 20.89
CA ASP A 40 9.65 4.30 21.79
C ASP A 40 8.50 4.76 22.70
N ASN A 41 8.36 6.08 22.91
CA ASN A 41 7.33 6.71 23.75
C ASN A 41 6.28 7.50 22.94
N ALA A 42 6.17 7.23 21.64
CA ALA A 42 5.15 7.83 20.79
C ALA A 42 3.74 7.60 21.38
N LYS A 43 2.91 8.64 21.38
CA LYS A 43 1.54 8.59 21.92
C LYS A 43 0.55 8.36 20.77
N TYR A 44 -0.22 7.28 20.86
CA TYR A 44 -1.26 6.92 19.90
C TYR A 44 -2.66 7.22 20.46
N HIS A 45 -3.58 7.62 19.60
CA HIS A 45 -4.98 7.82 19.99
C HIS A 45 -5.69 6.49 20.28
N ALA A 46 -5.35 5.45 19.51
CA ALA A 46 -5.84 4.09 19.64
C ALA A 46 -4.78 3.12 19.13
N GLU A 47 -4.84 1.87 19.62
CA GLU A 47 -3.99 0.78 19.20
C GLU A 47 -4.86 -0.42 18.79
N VAL A 48 -4.53 -1.03 17.65
CA VAL A 48 -5.20 -2.23 17.15
C VAL A 48 -4.12 -3.24 16.81
N VAL A 49 -4.18 -4.40 17.46
CA VAL A 49 -3.30 -5.54 17.18
C VAL A 49 -4.06 -6.53 16.30
N VAL A 50 -3.47 -6.88 15.17
CA VAL A 50 -4.06 -7.84 14.21
C VAL A 50 -3.35 -9.17 14.34
N ASP A 51 -4.11 -10.22 14.65
CA ASP A 51 -3.64 -11.60 14.62
C ASP A 51 -3.73 -12.14 13.18
N LEU A 52 -2.59 -12.28 12.52
CA LEU A 52 -2.53 -12.71 11.12
C LEU A 52 -2.94 -14.18 10.93
N ASP A 53 -2.84 -15.01 11.97
CA ASP A 53 -3.23 -16.42 11.89
C ASP A 53 -4.75 -16.59 11.82
N GLN A 54 -5.52 -15.56 12.20
CA GLN A 54 -6.98 -15.53 12.06
C GLN A 54 -7.43 -15.16 10.64
N ILE A 55 -6.56 -14.59 9.82
CA ILE A 55 -6.87 -14.25 8.42
C ILE A 55 -6.58 -15.48 7.57
N ASN A 56 -7.57 -16.37 7.49
CA ASN A 56 -7.45 -17.68 6.84
C ASN A 56 -7.88 -17.69 5.36
N GLU A 57 -8.35 -16.59 4.82
CA GLU A 57 -8.72 -16.44 3.41
C GLU A 57 -8.50 -15.01 2.89
N PRO A 58 -8.45 -14.80 1.55
CA PRO A 58 -8.36 -13.47 0.98
C PRO A 58 -9.53 -12.57 1.38
N MET A 59 -9.23 -11.29 1.59
CA MET A 59 -10.20 -10.26 1.94
C MET A 59 -10.44 -9.33 0.76
N ILE A 60 -11.70 -8.98 0.51
CA ILE A 60 -12.16 -8.05 -0.50
C ILE A 60 -12.56 -6.75 0.19
N ALA A 61 -11.96 -5.65 -0.28
CA ALA A 61 -12.44 -4.31 0.02
C ALA A 61 -13.71 -4.08 -0.81
N ASP A 62 -14.87 -4.25 -0.19
CA ASP A 62 -16.19 -4.26 -0.84
C ASP A 62 -16.69 -2.82 -1.06
N PRO A 63 -16.83 -2.38 -2.34
CA PRO A 63 -17.36 -1.06 -2.63
C PRO A 63 -18.86 -0.99 -2.33
N ASP A 64 -19.30 0.07 -1.66
CA ASP A 64 -20.72 0.27 -1.33
C ASP A 64 -21.55 0.75 -2.54
N VAL A 65 -21.57 -0.02 -3.62
CA VAL A 65 -22.16 0.37 -4.92
C VAL A 65 -23.65 0.71 -4.84
N ASN A 66 -24.33 0.26 -3.79
CA ASN A 66 -25.75 0.52 -3.54
C ASN A 66 -26.00 1.64 -2.52
N ASN A 67 -24.96 2.39 -2.10
CA ASN A 67 -25.13 3.50 -1.16
C ASN A 67 -26.14 4.53 -1.71
N ILE A 68 -26.97 5.05 -0.79
CA ILE A 68 -27.93 6.12 -1.07
C ILE A 68 -27.24 7.41 -1.50
N ASP A 69 -26.04 7.66 -0.98
CA ASP A 69 -25.13 8.71 -1.40
C ASP A 69 -24.21 8.21 -2.51
N VAL A 70 -24.40 8.72 -3.73
CA VAL A 70 -23.63 8.31 -4.91
C VAL A 70 -22.13 8.54 -4.73
N ALA A 71 -21.74 9.59 -4.00
CA ALA A 71 -20.32 9.88 -3.75
C ALA A 71 -19.64 8.79 -2.91
N LYS A 72 -20.41 8.03 -2.13
CA LYS A 72 -19.92 6.95 -1.27
C LYS A 72 -19.88 5.58 -1.95
N ARG A 73 -20.35 5.46 -3.20
CA ARG A 73 -20.40 4.17 -3.89
C ARG A 73 -19.04 3.55 -4.21
N TYR A 74 -17.98 4.32 -4.03
CA TYR A 74 -16.59 3.89 -4.19
C TYR A 74 -15.82 3.90 -2.87
N THR A 75 -16.50 4.08 -1.72
CA THR A 75 -15.84 3.85 -0.43
C THR A 75 -15.71 2.36 -0.20
N HIS A 76 -14.57 1.99 0.38
CA HIS A 76 -14.16 0.61 0.61
C HIS A 76 -14.10 0.35 2.13
N ASP A 77 -15.10 0.87 2.85
CA ASP A 77 -15.15 0.85 4.31
C ASP A 77 -15.50 -0.54 4.86
N THR A 78 -16.04 -1.41 3.99
CA THR A 78 -16.40 -2.78 4.32
C THR A 78 -15.34 -3.73 3.77
N ILE A 79 -14.72 -4.52 4.65
CA ILE A 79 -13.82 -5.61 4.26
C ILE A 79 -14.56 -6.93 4.48
N ARG A 80 -14.65 -7.77 3.44
CA ARG A 80 -15.34 -9.08 3.50
C ARG A 80 -14.40 -10.21 3.10
N PRO A 81 -14.54 -11.41 3.69
CA PRO A 81 -13.84 -12.58 3.17
C PRO A 81 -14.34 -12.93 1.76
N ILE A 82 -13.49 -13.55 0.93
CA ILE A 82 -13.87 -14.00 -0.41
C ILE A 82 -15.05 -14.99 -0.37
N SER A 83 -15.14 -15.81 0.67
CA SER A 83 -16.27 -16.73 0.91
C SER A 83 -17.64 -16.05 0.96
N TYR A 84 -17.73 -14.76 1.30
CA TYR A 84 -18.98 -13.98 1.24
C TYR A 84 -19.59 -13.98 -0.18
N TYR A 85 -18.74 -14.08 -1.21
CA TYR A 85 -19.14 -14.10 -2.62
C TYR A 85 -19.21 -15.52 -3.23
N GLY A 86 -19.05 -16.56 -2.41
CA GLY A 86 -19.14 -17.95 -2.86
C GLY A 86 -17.81 -18.63 -3.22
N GLY A 87 -16.67 -17.95 -3.07
CA GLY A 87 -15.33 -18.51 -3.30
C GLY A 87 -14.83 -18.36 -4.74
#